data_AF-A0A9Q0NCA5-F1
#
_entry.id   AF-A0A9Q0NCA5-F1
#
_cell.length_a   1.000
_cell.length_b   1.000
_cell.length_c   1.000
_cell.angle_alpha   90.00
_cell.angle_beta   90.00
_cell.angle_gamma   90.00
#
_symmetry.space_group_name_H-M   'P 1'
#
loop_
_entity.id
_entity.type
_entity.pdbx_description
1 polymer ?
#
loop_
_entity_poly.entity_id
_entity_poly.type
_entity_poly.pdbx_seq_one_letter_code
_entity_poly.pdbx_strand_id
1 'polypeptide(L)'
;MLKSINIFTMECIESSSVAFVDHISSGSDSEFDLEFEVDKAMKLLLPSASKEVYEKAYDTFKEWCNKKKITVVDQGVLMVYFSSAKMESYKPSTAWCIYSKLKSMLELNDGVDISKFKKLQMLLKRKSTGYRPKKSRILTLEDIYRFLKEAPDNNFLAVKVAMIVGVFGACRRMELVDMSVDDIEYIEGGIKIRVPKTKTKKIREFVLREGSEDVEYAILENMSESDEDDEADADANKAEYVADWLNSTGLTGDKA
;
A
#
# COMPACT_ATOMS: atom_id res chain seq x y z
N MET A 1 -38.55 -26.73 13.53
CA MET A 1 -38.11 -26.65 14.93
C MET A 1 -36.68 -26.14 14.95
N LEU A 2 -36.49 -25.02 15.64
CA LEU A 2 -35.24 -24.31 15.87
C LEU A 2 -34.17 -25.17 16.58
N LYS A 3 -32.90 -24.88 16.24
CA LYS A 3 -31.65 -24.88 17.03
C LYS A 3 -30.50 -25.31 16.11
N SER A 4 -29.38 -24.63 15.94
CA SER A 4 -28.87 -23.35 16.42
C SER A 4 -27.71 -22.98 15.49
N ILE A 5 -27.54 -21.68 15.29
CA ILE A 5 -26.42 -21.03 14.61
C ILE A 5 -25.16 -21.13 15.50
N ASN A 6 -24.00 -21.40 14.90
CA ASN A 6 -22.66 -21.12 15.43
C ASN A 6 -21.77 -20.82 14.20
N ILE A 7 -21.66 -19.55 13.81
CA ILE A 7 -20.54 -18.61 14.09
C ILE A 7 -19.24 -19.02 13.38
N PHE A 8 -18.86 -18.18 12.40
CA PHE A 8 -17.54 -18.12 11.76
C PHE A 8 -16.43 -18.13 12.81
N THR A 9 -15.39 -18.93 12.59
CA THR A 9 -14.10 -18.72 13.27
C THR A 9 -13.01 -18.65 12.22
N MET A 10 -12.25 -17.55 12.27
CA MET A 10 -11.02 -17.34 11.53
C MET A 10 -9.89 -17.87 12.41
N GLU A 11 -9.35 -19.05 12.12
CA GLU A 11 -8.16 -19.54 12.83
C GLU A 11 -6.89 -19.10 12.07
N CYS A 12 -6.24 -18.06 12.60
CA CYS A 12 -4.86 -17.73 12.29
C CYS A 12 -3.94 -18.72 13.00
N ILE A 13 -3.34 -19.65 12.27
CA ILE A 13 -2.26 -20.48 12.79
C ILE A 13 -0.94 -19.71 12.63
N GLU A 14 -0.49 -19.06 13.70
CA GLU A 14 0.88 -18.54 13.81
C GLU A 14 1.79 -19.69 14.26
N SER A 15 2.66 -20.16 13.37
CA SER A 15 3.76 -21.05 13.73
C SER A 15 4.99 -20.22 14.12
N SER A 16 5.42 -20.38 15.37
CA SER A 16 6.70 -19.92 15.88
C SER A 16 7.62 -21.11 16.10
N SER A 17 8.88 -21.02 15.66
CA SER A 17 10.06 -21.26 16.49
C SER A 17 11.34 -21.20 15.66
N VAL A 18 12.39 -20.82 16.38
CA VAL A 18 13.72 -20.39 15.99
C VAL A 18 14.68 -21.58 16.01
N ALA A 19 15.68 -21.57 15.12
CA ALA A 19 16.99 -22.16 15.42
C ALA A 19 18.08 -21.33 14.73
N PHE A 20 18.69 -20.41 15.46
CA PHE A 20 19.98 -19.81 15.11
C PHE A 20 21.04 -20.61 15.85
N VAL A 21 21.88 -21.33 15.10
CA VAL A 21 22.98 -22.12 15.65
C VAL A 21 24.23 -21.24 15.60
N ASP A 22 24.76 -20.91 16.78
CA ASP A 22 26.06 -20.27 16.92
C ASP A 22 27.16 -21.22 16.45
N HIS A 23 27.92 -20.81 15.44
CA HIS A 23 29.22 -21.38 15.14
C HIS A 23 30.29 -20.32 15.40
N ILE A 24 30.84 -20.34 16.61
CA ILE A 24 32.05 -19.62 16.95
C ILE A 24 33.21 -20.36 16.30
N SER A 25 33.77 -19.79 15.24
CA SER A 25 35.10 -20.17 14.75
C SER A 25 36.09 -19.06 15.07
N SER A 26 37.09 -19.44 15.84
CA SER A 26 38.25 -18.66 16.25
C SER A 26 39.14 -18.26 15.07
N GLY A 27 39.66 -17.03 15.11
CA GLY A 27 41.03 -16.72 14.67
C GLY A 27 41.18 -15.89 13.40
N SER A 28 41.26 -14.57 13.57
CA SER A 28 42.39 -13.74 13.12
C SER A 28 42.13 -12.31 13.60
N ASP A 29 43.05 -11.74 14.38
CA ASP A 29 42.99 -10.34 14.83
C ASP A 29 43.16 -9.41 13.62
N SER A 30 42.09 -9.24 12.83
CA SER A 30 41.86 -8.03 12.07
C SER A 30 41.48 -6.96 13.09
N GLU A 31 42.29 -5.91 13.19
CA GLU A 31 41.98 -4.71 13.97
C GLU A 31 40.50 -4.35 13.77
N PHE A 32 39.73 -4.37 14.87
CA PHE A 32 38.29 -4.16 14.82
C PHE A 32 38.04 -2.70 14.47
N ASP A 33 37.87 -2.45 13.17
CA ASP A 33 37.55 -1.14 12.63
C ASP A 33 36.09 -0.82 12.98
N LEU A 34 35.93 -0.19 14.14
CA LEU A 34 34.65 0.26 14.66
C LEU A 34 33.96 1.22 13.67
N GLU A 35 34.72 2.04 12.94
CA GLU A 35 34.19 2.99 11.98
C GLU A 35 33.61 2.26 10.77
N PHE A 36 34.32 1.25 10.25
CA PHE A 36 33.83 0.39 9.17
C PHE A 36 32.59 -0.43 9.56
N GLU A 37 32.57 -1.04 10.75
CA GLU A 37 31.41 -1.82 11.19
C GLU A 37 30.20 -0.93 11.52
N VAL A 38 30.40 0.29 12.03
CA VAL A 38 29.34 1.31 12.15
C VAL A 38 28.81 1.69 10.78
N ASP A 39 29.68 1.94 9.79
CA ASP A 39 29.28 2.29 8.42
C ASP A 39 28.44 1.20 7.76
N LYS A 40 28.82 -0.06 7.99
CA LYS A 40 28.11 -1.24 7.53
C LYS A 40 26.76 -1.39 8.21
N ALA A 41 26.68 -1.17 9.53
CA ALA A 41 25.41 -1.16 10.27
C ALA A 41 24.49 -0.01 9.84
N MET A 42 25.05 1.18 9.60
CA MET A 42 24.31 2.36 9.12
C MET A 42 23.71 2.11 7.73
N LYS A 43 24.42 1.41 6.84
CA LYS A 43 23.91 1.01 5.51
C LYS A 43 22.69 0.09 5.60
N LEU A 44 22.49 -0.64 6.71
CA LEU A 44 21.31 -1.49 6.94
C LEU A 44 20.09 -0.70 7.43
N LEU A 45 20.26 0.55 7.88
CA LEU A 45 19.15 1.38 8.37
C LEU A 45 18.26 1.92 7.25
N LEU A 46 18.76 1.94 6.01
CA LEU A 46 17.98 2.30 4.83
C LEU A 46 17.40 1.05 4.17
N PRO A 47 16.12 1.07 3.72
CA PRO A 47 15.59 0.00 2.91
C PRO A 47 16.43 -0.20 1.65
N SER A 48 17.00 -1.39 1.47
CA SER A 48 17.91 -1.70 0.36
C SER A 48 17.33 -1.33 -1.01
N ALA A 49 16.04 -1.63 -1.23
CA ALA A 49 15.32 -1.33 -2.47
C ALA A 49 15.09 0.17 -2.73
N SER A 50 15.24 1.03 -1.72
CA SER A 50 14.98 2.48 -1.85
C SER A 50 16.21 3.34 -1.56
N LYS A 51 17.36 2.73 -1.28
CA LYS A 51 18.59 3.43 -0.88
C LYS A 51 19.01 4.53 -1.86
N GLU A 52 19.13 4.21 -3.15
CA GLU A 52 19.52 5.17 -4.19
C GLU A 52 18.59 6.39 -4.25
N VAL A 53 17.30 6.19 -3.96
CA VAL A 53 16.29 7.25 -3.98
C VAL A 53 16.48 8.21 -2.80
N TYR A 54 16.99 7.73 -1.67
CA TYR A 54 17.33 8.55 -0.50
C TYR A 54 18.63 9.32 -0.74
N GLU A 55 19.67 8.62 -1.22
CA GLU A 55 20.97 9.21 -1.56
C GLU A 55 20.81 10.35 -2.57
N LYS A 56 20.10 10.11 -3.67
CA LYS A 56 19.84 11.14 -4.68
C LYS A 56 19.13 12.39 -4.13
N ALA A 57 18.21 12.21 -3.19
CA ALA A 57 17.52 13.34 -2.56
C ALA A 57 18.46 14.14 -1.65
N TYR A 58 19.36 13.46 -0.96
CA TYR A 58 20.40 14.05 -0.14
C TYR A 58 21.45 14.79 -0.97
N ASP A 59 21.96 14.17 -2.03
CA ASP A 59 22.94 14.77 -2.94
C ASP A 59 22.38 16.05 -3.57
N THR A 60 21.13 16.00 -4.03
CA THR A 60 20.43 17.18 -4.57
C THR A 60 20.38 18.32 -3.55
N PHE A 61 20.20 18.01 -2.27
CA PHE A 61 20.19 19.01 -1.20
C PHE A 61 21.60 19.53 -0.91
N LYS A 62 22.61 18.67 -0.84
CA LYS A 62 24.01 19.06 -0.61
C LYS A 62 24.58 19.89 -1.74
N GLU A 63 24.28 19.57 -2.99
CA GLU A 63 24.59 20.42 -4.15
C GLU A 63 24.00 21.82 -4.00
N TRP A 64 22.74 21.90 -3.54
CA TRP A 64 22.09 23.18 -3.28
C TRP A 64 22.78 23.96 -2.14
N CYS A 65 23.16 23.29 -1.06
CA CYS A 65 23.96 23.88 0.03
C CYS A 65 25.30 24.41 -0.48
N ASN A 66 26.04 23.60 -1.26
CA ASN A 66 27.33 23.97 -1.83
C ASN A 66 27.22 25.20 -2.72
N LYS A 67 26.21 25.25 -3.62
CA LYS A 67 25.95 26.41 -4.48
C LYS A 67 25.65 27.68 -3.68
N LYS A 68 25.03 27.55 -2.51
CA LYS A 68 24.70 28.66 -1.61
C LYS A 68 25.78 28.92 -0.54
N LYS A 69 26.89 28.16 -0.56
CA LYS A 69 27.98 28.23 0.42
C LYS A 69 27.50 28.02 1.87
N ILE A 70 26.54 27.11 2.06
CA ILE A 70 25.99 26.77 3.37
C ILE A 70 26.79 25.61 3.95
N THR A 71 27.39 25.82 5.11
CA THR A 71 28.22 24.83 5.81
C THR A 71 27.49 24.14 6.97
N VAL A 72 26.59 24.85 7.64
CA VAL A 72 25.80 24.34 8.77
C VAL A 72 24.34 24.20 8.35
N VAL A 73 23.77 23.01 8.58
CA VAL A 73 22.35 22.74 8.30
C VAL A 73 21.54 22.94 9.58
N ASP A 74 20.66 23.93 9.57
CA ASP A 74 19.72 24.19 10.65
C ASP A 74 18.27 24.25 10.14
N GLN A 75 17.33 24.56 11.04
CA GLN A 75 15.93 24.72 10.70
C GLN A 75 15.68 25.83 9.66
N GLY A 76 16.43 26.94 9.72
CA GLY A 76 16.28 28.06 8.80
C GLY A 76 16.70 27.68 7.37
N VAL A 77 17.84 27.02 7.23
CA VAL A 77 18.36 26.49 5.96
C VAL A 77 17.33 25.60 5.27
N LEU A 78 16.75 24.66 6.01
CA LEU A 78 15.73 23.76 5.44
C LEU A 78 14.44 24.51 5.10
N MET A 79 14.02 25.49 5.89
CA MET A 79 12.86 26.32 5.54
C MET A 79 13.08 27.10 4.24
N VAL A 80 14.29 27.61 4.00
CA VAL A 80 14.67 28.27 2.75
C VAL A 80 14.70 27.27 1.60
N TYR A 81 15.26 26.08 1.82
CA TYR A 81 15.30 25.03 0.79
C TYR A 81 13.90 24.59 0.34
N PHE A 82 13.00 24.32 1.29
CA PHE A 82 11.59 23.95 1.03
C PHE A 82 10.73 25.13 0.55
N SER A 83 11.28 26.35 0.53
CA SER A 83 10.68 27.54 -0.10
C SER A 83 11.39 27.97 -1.37
N SER A 84 12.29 27.14 -1.90
CA SER A 84 12.88 27.38 -3.21
C SER A 84 11.88 27.11 -4.33
N ALA A 85 12.04 27.80 -5.47
CA ALA A 85 11.18 27.63 -6.64
C ALA A 85 11.08 26.16 -7.10
N LYS A 86 12.17 25.38 -6.99
CA LYS A 86 12.16 23.94 -7.30
C LYS A 86 11.18 23.18 -6.39
N MET A 87 11.23 23.41 -5.08
CA MET A 87 10.34 22.73 -4.14
C MET A 87 8.89 23.21 -4.26
N GLU A 88 8.68 24.47 -4.59
CA GLU A 88 7.33 25.02 -4.82
C GLU A 88 6.67 24.51 -6.10
N SER A 89 7.47 24.09 -7.09
CA SER A 89 6.94 23.43 -8.28
C SER A 89 6.42 22.01 -8.01
N TYR A 90 6.77 21.41 -6.87
CA TYR A 90 6.36 20.05 -6.53
C TYR A 90 5.03 19.99 -5.79
N LYS A 91 4.33 18.87 -5.96
CA LYS A 91 3.14 18.54 -5.17
C LYS A 91 3.53 18.46 -3.69
N PRO A 92 2.64 18.85 -2.75
CA PRO A 92 2.93 18.77 -1.32
C PRO A 92 3.34 17.36 -0.85
N SER A 93 2.71 16.30 -1.38
CA SER A 93 3.11 14.91 -1.09
C SER A 93 4.54 14.59 -1.52
N THR A 94 5.02 15.19 -2.61
CA THR A 94 6.40 15.04 -3.08
C THR A 94 7.37 15.78 -2.16
N ALA A 95 7.02 17.00 -1.72
CA ALA A 95 7.82 17.75 -0.75
C ALA A 95 7.93 16.99 0.59
N TRP A 96 6.84 16.40 1.10
CA TRP A 96 6.85 15.55 2.29
C TRP A 96 7.70 14.28 2.11
N CYS A 97 7.68 13.69 0.93
CA CYS A 97 8.54 12.55 0.59
C CYS A 97 10.02 12.96 0.63
N ILE A 98 10.38 14.11 0.06
CA ILE A 98 11.74 14.65 0.12
C ILE A 98 12.14 14.97 1.57
N TYR A 99 11.26 15.59 2.34
CA TYR A 99 11.47 15.82 3.78
C TYR A 99 11.76 14.52 4.52
N SER A 100 11.00 13.46 4.26
CA SER A 100 11.19 12.16 4.93
C SER A 100 12.53 11.51 4.56
N LYS A 101 12.96 11.64 3.30
CA LYS A 101 14.28 11.16 2.86
C LYS A 101 15.40 11.96 3.52
N LEU A 102 15.31 13.28 3.49
CA LEU A 102 16.29 14.16 4.13
C LEU A 102 16.34 13.93 5.63
N LYS A 103 15.21 13.64 6.29
CA LYS A 103 15.20 13.28 7.71
C LYS A 103 16.16 12.13 7.99
N SER A 104 15.99 11.01 7.29
CA SER A 104 16.85 9.85 7.47
C SER A 104 18.31 10.17 7.09
N MET A 105 18.53 10.80 5.94
CA MET A 105 19.89 11.02 5.45
C MET A 105 20.69 12.04 6.26
N LEU A 106 20.05 13.10 6.76
CA LEU A 106 20.70 14.09 7.62
C LEU A 106 21.00 13.53 9.01
N GLU A 107 20.14 12.67 9.54
CA GLU A 107 20.39 11.97 10.80
C GLU A 107 21.58 11.00 10.65
N LEU A 108 21.61 10.22 9.57
CA LEU A 108 22.66 9.23 9.30
C LEU A 108 24.03 9.86 8.99
N ASN A 109 24.07 10.86 8.09
CA ASN A 109 25.33 11.38 7.55
C ASN A 109 25.84 12.62 8.28
N ASP A 110 24.95 13.42 8.86
CA ASP A 110 25.30 14.72 9.47
C ASP A 110 24.95 14.79 10.97
N GLY A 111 24.32 13.75 11.54
CA GLY A 111 23.85 13.77 12.93
C GLY A 111 22.73 14.78 13.19
N VAL A 112 22.04 15.26 12.16
CA VAL A 112 21.01 16.31 12.28
C VAL A 112 19.60 15.70 12.25
N ASP A 113 18.98 15.64 13.42
CA ASP A 113 17.58 15.22 13.56
C ASP A 113 16.60 16.37 13.27
N ILE A 114 16.11 16.42 12.03
CA ILE A 114 15.14 17.44 11.59
C ILE A 114 13.71 17.20 12.11
N SER A 115 13.42 16.08 12.78
CA SER A 115 12.09 15.84 13.37
C SER A 115 11.76 16.81 14.51
N LYS A 116 12.81 17.39 15.11
CA LYS A 116 12.76 18.45 16.10
C LYS A 116 12.40 19.81 15.48
N PHE A 117 12.50 19.96 14.16
CA PHE A 117 12.27 21.24 13.49
C PHE A 117 10.78 21.55 13.26
N LYS A 118 10.07 21.94 14.32
CA LYS A 118 8.62 22.23 14.29
C LYS A 118 8.20 23.32 13.28
N LYS A 119 8.95 24.41 13.13
CA LYS A 119 8.63 25.48 12.15
C LYS A 119 8.67 24.99 10.71
N LEU A 120 9.63 24.13 10.37
CA LEU A 120 9.72 23.47 9.07
C LEU A 120 8.50 22.55 8.83
N GLN A 121 8.13 21.75 9.82
CA GLN A 121 6.94 20.90 9.74
C GLN A 121 5.66 21.73 9.55
N MET A 122 5.51 22.83 10.30
CA MET A 122 4.37 23.75 10.14
C MET A 122 4.33 24.37 8.74
N LEU A 123 5.48 24.78 8.19
CA LEU A 123 5.58 25.30 6.82
C LEU A 123 5.09 24.26 5.80
N LEU A 124 5.57 23.02 5.88
CA LEU A 124 5.16 21.94 4.98
C LEU A 124 3.67 21.60 5.13
N LYS A 125 3.13 21.59 6.35
CA LYS A 125 1.70 21.40 6.61
C LYS A 125 0.87 22.50 5.94
N ARG A 126 1.28 23.77 6.09
CA ARG A 126 0.60 24.91 5.49
C ARG A 126 0.64 24.89 3.95
N LYS A 127 1.75 24.44 3.36
CA LYS A 127 1.85 24.19 1.91
C LYS A 127 0.97 23.04 1.42
N SER A 128 0.53 22.17 2.32
CA SER A 128 -0.36 21.03 2.02
C SER A 128 -1.84 21.38 2.18
N THR A 129 -2.17 22.54 2.77
CA THR A 129 -3.56 22.95 3.02
C THR A 129 -4.33 23.07 1.69
N GLY A 130 -5.50 22.44 1.63
CA GLY A 130 -6.35 22.45 0.43
C GLY A 130 -5.88 21.55 -0.71
N TYR A 131 -4.73 20.89 -0.59
CA TYR A 131 -4.24 19.97 -1.61
C TYR A 131 -5.13 18.72 -1.70
N ARG A 132 -5.65 18.45 -2.90
CA ARG A 132 -6.38 17.22 -3.21
C ARG A 132 -5.53 16.35 -4.13
N PRO A 133 -5.09 15.16 -3.67
CA PRO A 133 -4.35 14.23 -4.53
C PRO A 133 -5.17 13.82 -5.75
N LYS A 134 -4.51 13.74 -6.91
CA LYS A 134 -5.10 13.10 -8.10
C LYS A 134 -5.25 11.61 -7.80
N LYS A 135 -6.48 11.10 -7.87
CA LYS A 135 -6.76 9.66 -7.81
C LYS A 135 -6.83 9.09 -9.23
N SER A 136 -6.51 7.81 -9.39
CA SER A 136 -6.82 7.09 -10.63
C SER A 136 -8.34 7.03 -10.80
N ARG A 137 -8.79 6.82 -12.05
CA ARG A 137 -10.19 6.45 -12.27
C ARG A 137 -10.44 5.12 -11.57
N ILE A 138 -11.60 5.02 -10.93
CA ILE A 138 -12.08 3.78 -10.35
C ILE A 138 -12.80 3.05 -11.49
N LEU A 139 -12.44 1.80 -11.72
CA LEU A 139 -13.15 0.94 -12.67
C LEU A 139 -14.45 0.49 -12.01
N THR A 140 -15.56 0.63 -12.73
CA THR A 140 -16.83 0.07 -12.24
C THR A 140 -16.90 -1.42 -12.54
N LEU A 141 -17.88 -2.08 -11.92
CA LEU A 141 -18.13 -3.49 -12.17
C LEU A 141 -18.49 -3.75 -13.65
N GLU A 142 -19.28 -2.86 -14.24
CA GLU A 142 -19.64 -2.89 -15.66
C GLU A 142 -18.42 -2.71 -16.57
N ASP A 143 -17.48 -1.81 -16.19
CA ASP A 143 -16.24 -1.63 -16.94
C ASP A 143 -15.42 -2.94 -16.96
N ILE A 144 -15.35 -3.64 -15.83
CA ILE A 144 -14.64 -4.91 -15.68
C ILE A 144 -15.32 -5.99 -16.51
N TYR A 145 -16.64 -6.16 -16.38
CA TYR A 145 -17.38 -7.17 -17.14
C TYR A 145 -17.32 -6.94 -18.64
N ARG A 146 -17.51 -5.70 -19.09
CA ARG A 146 -17.38 -5.33 -20.50
C ARG A 146 -15.99 -5.69 -21.01
N PHE A 147 -14.94 -5.38 -20.25
CA PHE A 147 -13.58 -5.75 -20.63
C PHE A 147 -13.39 -7.27 -20.71
N LEU A 148 -13.84 -8.03 -19.71
CA LEU A 148 -13.72 -9.49 -19.69
C LEU A 148 -14.51 -10.16 -20.83
N LYS A 149 -15.67 -9.62 -21.20
CA LYS A 149 -16.55 -10.17 -22.23
C LYS A 149 -16.15 -9.78 -23.66
N GLU A 150 -15.84 -8.51 -23.89
CA GLU A 150 -15.71 -7.97 -25.25
C GLU A 150 -14.27 -7.86 -25.73
N ALA A 151 -13.28 -7.74 -24.83
CA ALA A 151 -11.88 -7.62 -25.27
C ALA A 151 -11.39 -8.94 -25.88
N PRO A 152 -10.66 -8.93 -27.00
CA PRO A 152 -10.27 -10.16 -27.68
C PRO A 152 -9.11 -10.87 -26.96
N ASP A 153 -9.24 -12.18 -26.73
CA ASP A 153 -8.28 -12.96 -25.92
C ASP A 153 -6.89 -13.04 -26.55
N ASN A 154 -6.79 -13.04 -27.88
CA ASN A 154 -5.52 -13.04 -28.60
C ASN A 154 -4.58 -11.89 -28.18
N ASN A 155 -5.14 -10.77 -27.69
CA ASN A 155 -4.40 -9.60 -27.25
C ASN A 155 -4.42 -9.42 -25.74
N PHE A 156 -5.51 -9.82 -25.08
CA PHE A 156 -5.79 -9.44 -23.69
C PHE A 156 -5.92 -10.61 -22.71
N LEU A 157 -5.75 -11.87 -23.12
CA LEU A 157 -5.93 -13.03 -22.23
C LEU A 157 -5.14 -12.89 -20.93
N ALA A 158 -3.85 -12.57 -21.01
CA ALA A 158 -3.00 -12.39 -19.83
C ALA A 158 -3.49 -11.24 -18.92
N VAL A 159 -3.99 -10.15 -19.52
CA VAL A 159 -4.51 -8.99 -18.78
C VAL A 159 -5.85 -9.30 -18.13
N LYS A 160 -6.71 -10.09 -18.78
CA LYS A 160 -7.97 -10.58 -18.20
C LYS A 160 -7.72 -11.48 -17.01
N VAL A 161 -6.81 -12.44 -17.12
CA VAL A 161 -6.40 -13.30 -16.00
C VAL A 161 -5.84 -12.46 -14.86
N ALA A 162 -4.92 -11.52 -15.14
CA ALA A 162 -4.38 -10.62 -14.14
C ALA A 162 -5.44 -9.71 -13.49
N MET A 163 -6.47 -9.30 -14.24
CA MET A 163 -7.60 -8.53 -13.70
C MET A 163 -8.41 -9.38 -12.71
N ILE A 164 -8.77 -10.62 -13.08
CA ILE A 164 -9.52 -11.53 -12.21
C ILE A 164 -8.73 -11.79 -10.92
N VAL A 165 -7.49 -12.27 -11.03
CA VAL A 165 -6.61 -12.55 -9.89
C VAL A 165 -6.37 -11.28 -9.06
N GLY A 166 -6.21 -10.13 -9.72
CA GLY A 166 -5.97 -8.84 -9.09
C GLY A 166 -7.15 -8.31 -8.28
N VAL A 167 -8.35 -8.34 -8.86
CA VAL A 167 -9.58 -7.83 -8.23
C VAL A 167 -10.02 -8.76 -7.11
N PHE A 168 -10.18 -10.06 -7.38
CA PHE A 168 -10.66 -11.03 -6.38
C PHE A 168 -9.64 -11.31 -5.28
N GLY A 169 -8.34 -11.30 -5.61
CA GLY A 169 -7.28 -11.43 -4.60
C GLY A 169 -6.95 -10.12 -3.88
N ALA A 170 -7.55 -9.00 -4.29
CA ALA A 170 -7.14 -7.65 -3.90
C ALA A 170 -5.60 -7.47 -4.01
N CYS A 171 -5.00 -7.99 -5.08
CA CYS A 171 -3.56 -8.08 -5.23
C CYS A 171 -2.97 -6.74 -5.67
N ARG A 172 -1.86 -6.34 -5.04
CA ARG A 172 -1.08 -5.20 -5.51
C ARG A 172 -0.35 -5.53 -6.82
N ARG A 173 0.05 -4.49 -7.55
CA ARG A 173 0.82 -4.65 -8.80
C ARG A 173 2.05 -5.55 -8.65
N MET A 174 2.85 -5.38 -7.60
CA MET A 174 4.04 -6.21 -7.39
C MET A 174 3.68 -7.65 -7.01
N GLU A 175 2.59 -7.84 -6.24
CA GLU A 175 2.07 -9.18 -5.91
C GLU A 175 1.71 -9.97 -7.17
N LEU A 176 1.12 -9.31 -8.18
CA LEU A 176 0.79 -9.93 -9.46
C LEU A 176 2.02 -10.20 -10.33
N VAL A 177 3.02 -9.31 -10.30
CA VAL A 177 4.25 -9.46 -11.10
C VAL A 177 5.14 -10.58 -10.57
N ASP A 178 5.19 -10.74 -9.26
CA ASP A 178 6.06 -11.72 -8.60
C ASP A 178 5.42 -13.12 -8.49
N MET A 179 4.14 -13.27 -8.91
CA MET A 179 3.39 -14.52 -8.88
C MET A 179 3.82 -15.47 -10.00
N SER A 180 3.98 -16.75 -9.65
CA SER A 180 4.38 -17.80 -10.58
C SER A 180 3.30 -18.89 -10.68
N VAL A 181 3.45 -19.79 -11.66
CA VAL A 181 2.56 -20.96 -11.80
C VAL A 181 2.70 -21.91 -10.61
N ASP A 182 3.86 -21.94 -9.95
CA ASP A 182 4.11 -22.75 -8.75
C ASP A 182 3.34 -22.25 -7.51
N ASP A 183 2.75 -21.06 -7.60
CA ASP A 183 1.88 -20.47 -6.59
C ASP A 183 0.40 -20.82 -6.79
N ILE A 184 0.08 -21.61 -7.81
CA ILE A 184 -1.28 -22.01 -8.19
C ILE A 184 -1.49 -23.48 -7.86
N GLU A 185 -2.50 -23.76 -7.05
CA GLU A 185 -2.95 -25.10 -6.69
C GLU A 185 -4.37 -25.32 -7.22
N TYR A 186 -4.55 -26.34 -8.06
CA TYR A 186 -5.87 -26.74 -8.55
C TYR A 186 -6.58 -27.56 -7.49
N ILE A 187 -7.79 -27.14 -7.11
CA ILE A 187 -8.62 -27.83 -6.12
C ILE A 187 -9.97 -28.19 -6.73
N GLU A 188 -10.75 -29.03 -6.05
CA GLU A 188 -12.10 -29.34 -6.50
C GLU A 188 -12.97 -28.06 -6.51
N GLY A 189 -13.57 -27.77 -7.67
CA GLY A 189 -14.42 -26.59 -7.87
C GLY A 189 -13.69 -25.25 -7.89
N GLY A 190 -12.37 -25.21 -8.11
CA GLY A 190 -11.65 -23.95 -8.23
C GLY A 190 -10.12 -24.01 -8.27
N ILE A 191 -9.52 -22.85 -8.02
CA ILE A 191 -8.08 -22.63 -7.99
C ILE A 191 -7.72 -21.90 -6.70
N LYS A 192 -6.79 -22.45 -5.94
CA LYS A 192 -6.18 -21.81 -4.77
C LYS A 192 -4.89 -21.11 -5.20
N ILE A 193 -4.73 -19.85 -4.82
CA ILE A 193 -3.61 -19.01 -5.21
C ILE A 193 -2.88 -18.54 -3.96
N ARG A 194 -1.59 -18.83 -3.89
CA ARG A 194 -0.68 -18.32 -2.86
C ARG A 194 -0.11 -16.99 -3.32
N VAL A 195 -0.29 -15.93 -2.54
CA VAL A 195 0.30 -14.62 -2.86
C VAL A 195 1.74 -14.60 -2.33
N PRO A 196 2.75 -14.44 -3.22
CA PRO A 196 4.15 -14.40 -2.82
C PRO A 196 4.45 -13.21 -1.90
N LYS A 197 5.58 -13.28 -1.17
CA LYS A 197 5.92 -12.34 -0.10
C LYS A 197 5.86 -10.88 -0.56
N THR A 198 5.05 -10.11 0.15
CA THR A 198 4.83 -8.69 -0.15
C THR A 198 5.65 -7.79 0.78
N LYS A 199 5.46 -6.47 0.66
CA LYS A 199 6.05 -5.42 1.50
C LYS A 199 5.93 -5.68 3.01
N THR A 200 4.91 -6.42 3.46
CA THR A 200 4.65 -6.71 4.89
C THR A 200 5.22 -8.05 5.36
N LYS A 201 5.93 -8.81 4.50
CA LYS A 201 6.50 -10.15 4.78
C LYS A 201 5.48 -11.24 5.17
N LYS A 202 4.18 -10.94 5.16
CA LYS A 202 3.12 -11.92 5.40
C LYS A 202 2.72 -12.59 4.08
N ILE A 203 2.66 -13.92 4.11
CA ILE A 203 2.09 -14.73 3.03
C ILE A 203 0.59 -14.80 3.28
N ARG A 204 -0.20 -14.71 2.21
CA ARG A 204 -1.65 -14.94 2.24
C ARG A 204 -2.06 -15.79 1.05
N GLU A 205 -3.19 -16.44 1.15
CA GLU A 205 -3.76 -17.26 0.10
C GLU A 205 -5.23 -16.90 -0.11
N PHE A 206 -5.75 -17.12 -1.30
CA PHE A 206 -7.17 -16.98 -1.62
C PHE A 206 -7.59 -18.03 -2.64
N VAL A 207 -8.89 -18.28 -2.74
CA VAL A 207 -9.46 -19.29 -3.63
C VAL A 207 -10.41 -18.61 -4.61
N LEU A 208 -10.23 -18.90 -5.89
CA LEU A 208 -11.19 -18.60 -6.95
C LEU A 208 -12.02 -19.86 -7.20
N ARG A 209 -13.33 -19.79 -6.99
CA ARG A 209 -14.23 -20.91 -7.28
C ARG A 209 -14.88 -20.73 -8.64
N GLU A 210 -15.26 -21.84 -9.26
CA GLU A 210 -16.11 -21.82 -10.44
C GLU A 210 -17.46 -21.18 -10.08
N GLY A 211 -17.87 -20.15 -10.82
CA GLY A 211 -19.17 -19.51 -10.63
C GLY A 211 -20.26 -20.35 -11.26
N SER A 212 -21.44 -20.42 -10.62
CA SER A 212 -22.68 -20.71 -11.35
C SER A 212 -22.98 -19.54 -12.30
N GLU A 213 -23.81 -19.75 -13.32
CA GLU A 213 -24.08 -18.81 -14.44
C GLU A 213 -24.55 -17.39 -14.01
N ASP A 214 -24.75 -17.14 -12.72
CA ASP A 214 -25.22 -15.89 -12.11
C ASP A 214 -24.09 -15.07 -11.44
N VAL A 215 -23.00 -14.82 -12.16
CA VAL A 215 -21.82 -14.05 -11.69
C VAL A 215 -22.20 -12.62 -11.22
N GLU A 216 -23.39 -12.15 -11.59
CA GLU A 216 -23.93 -10.82 -11.26
C GLU A 216 -24.24 -10.64 -9.76
N TYR A 217 -24.59 -11.70 -9.01
CA TYR A 217 -24.99 -11.60 -7.60
C TYR A 217 -23.85 -11.73 -6.59
N ALA A 218 -22.84 -12.57 -6.86
CA ALA A 218 -21.80 -12.89 -5.88
C ALA A 218 -20.84 -11.72 -5.58
N ILE A 219 -20.68 -10.75 -6.49
CA ILE A 219 -19.81 -9.58 -6.26
C ILE A 219 -20.52 -8.50 -5.44
N LEU A 220 -21.86 -8.44 -5.51
CA LEU A 220 -22.67 -7.46 -4.77
C LEU A 220 -22.75 -7.79 -3.27
N GLU A 221 -22.86 -9.07 -2.89
CA GLU A 221 -22.90 -9.48 -1.47
C GLU A 221 -21.56 -9.27 -0.75
N ASN A 222 -20.44 -9.55 -1.42
CA ASN A 222 -19.09 -9.36 -0.84
C ASN A 222 -18.70 -7.88 -0.68
N MET A 223 -19.42 -6.95 -1.30
CA MET A 223 -19.21 -5.50 -1.14
C MET A 223 -20.14 -4.88 -0.09
N SER A 224 -21.27 -5.52 0.26
CA SER A 224 -22.16 -5.04 1.33
C SER A 224 -21.70 -5.43 2.75
N GLU A 225 -20.90 -6.48 2.88
CA GLU A 225 -20.42 -6.96 4.19
C GLU A 225 -19.18 -6.21 4.72
N SER A 226 -18.59 -5.28 3.96
CA SER A 226 -17.41 -4.53 4.40
C SER A 226 -17.69 -3.21 5.15
N ASP A 227 -18.96 -2.87 5.41
CA ASP A 227 -19.36 -1.61 6.06
C ASP A 227 -20.06 -1.81 7.44
N GLU A 228 -20.00 -3.00 8.05
CA GLU A 228 -20.69 -3.29 9.33
C GLU A 228 -19.80 -3.38 10.59
N ASP A 229 -18.61 -2.80 10.58
CA ASP A 229 -17.84 -2.59 11.82
C ASP A 229 -17.54 -1.10 12.00
N ASP A 230 -18.54 -0.34 12.49
CA ASP A 230 -18.42 0.80 13.42
C ASP A 230 -19.65 1.73 13.36
N GLU A 231 -20.81 1.33 13.90
CA GLU A 231 -21.72 2.27 14.60
C GLU A 231 -22.85 1.52 15.33
N ALA A 232 -22.70 1.39 16.65
CA ALA A 232 -23.82 1.14 17.53
C ALA A 232 -24.71 2.40 17.56
N ASP A 233 -26.03 2.18 17.53
CA ASP A 233 -27.13 3.16 17.64
C ASP A 233 -27.54 3.92 16.37
N ALA A 234 -28.22 3.24 15.42
CA ALA A 234 -29.24 3.86 14.58
C ALA A 234 -30.13 2.83 13.85
N ASP A 235 -30.77 1.91 14.58
CA ASP A 235 -31.74 0.97 14.00
C ASP A 235 -33.18 1.42 14.29
N ALA A 236 -33.83 1.99 13.26
CA ALA A 236 -35.29 2.07 13.13
C ALA A 236 -35.73 2.62 11.75
N ASN A 237 -34.95 3.45 11.06
CA ASN A 237 -35.44 4.20 9.88
C ASN A 237 -34.85 3.78 8.52
N LYS A 238 -34.06 2.71 8.45
CA LYS A 238 -33.39 2.31 7.19
C LYS A 238 -34.36 1.66 6.18
N ALA A 239 -35.35 0.89 6.66
CA ALA A 239 -36.35 0.25 5.80
C ALA A 239 -37.36 1.26 5.22
N GLU A 240 -37.73 2.28 5.98
CA GLU A 240 -38.65 3.34 5.54
C GLU A 240 -38.00 4.25 4.48
N TYR A 241 -36.70 4.56 4.63
CA TYR A 241 -35.96 5.38 3.67
C TYR A 241 -35.77 4.70 2.31
N VAL A 242 -35.60 3.37 2.29
CA VAL A 242 -35.45 2.58 1.06
C VAL A 242 -36.79 2.45 0.33
N ALA A 243 -37.90 2.33 1.06
CA ALA A 243 -39.24 2.30 0.49
C ALA A 243 -39.65 3.66 -0.12
N ASP A 244 -39.34 4.77 0.54
CA ASP A 244 -39.59 6.12 0.01
C ASP A 244 -38.71 6.43 -1.21
N TRP A 245 -37.46 5.94 -1.23
CA TRP A 245 -36.58 6.11 -2.38
C TRP A 245 -37.08 5.34 -3.62
N LEU A 246 -37.52 4.08 -3.45
CA LEU A 246 -38.10 3.28 -4.54
C LEU A 246 -39.35 3.94 -5.13
N ASN A 247 -40.23 4.51 -4.29
CA ASN A 247 -41.41 5.23 -4.76
C ASN A 247 -41.09 6.57 -5.45
N SER A 248 -39.96 7.21 -5.12
CA SER A 248 -39.53 8.48 -5.73
C SER A 248 -38.91 8.34 -7.12
N THR A 249 -38.51 7.12 -7.52
CA THR A 249 -37.83 6.85 -8.80
C THR A 249 -38.77 6.55 -9.97
N GLY A 250 -40.07 6.46 -9.73
CA GLY A 250 -41.07 6.27 -10.79
C GLY A 250 -40.96 4.94 -11.57
N LEU A 251 -40.25 3.95 -11.03
CA LEU A 251 -40.05 2.63 -11.63
C LEU A 251 -41.05 1.60 -11.08
N THR A 252 -42.33 1.93 -11.14
CA THR A 252 -43.42 0.95 -11.09
C THR A 252 -44.32 1.17 -12.29
N GLY A 253 -43.82 0.76 -13.45
CA GLY A 253 -44.61 0.68 -14.68
C GLY A 253 -45.50 -0.55 -14.65
N ASP A 254 -46.81 -0.29 -14.71
CA ASP A 254 -47.88 -1.25 -15.00
C ASP A 254 -47.47 -2.30 -16.05
N LYS A 255 -47.72 -3.57 -15.72
CA LYS A 255 -48.16 -4.56 -16.72
C LYS A 255 -49.15 -5.55 -16.10
N ALA A 256 -50.41 -5.35 -16.50
CA ALA A 256 -51.55 -6.28 -16.64
C ALA A 256 -51.94 -7.17 -15.45
#